data_AF-A0A737LKC6-F1
#
_entry.id   AF-A0A737LKC6-F1
#
_cell.length_a   1.000
_cell.length_b   1.000
_cell.length_c   1.000
_cell.angle_alpha   90.00
_cell.angle_beta   90.00
_cell.angle_gamma   90.00
#
_symmetry.space_group_name_H-M   'P 1'
#
loop_
_entity.id
_entity.type
_entity.pdbx_description
1 polymer ?
#
loop_
_entity_poly.entity_id
_entity_poly.type
_entity_poly.pdbx_seq_one_letter_code
_entity_poly.pdbx_strand_id
1 'polypeptide(L)'
;MTAKKLLNPILVERLTELTRRGMTKSDMARVAGITPQSVNGWFKKGAMSKESALAVADAAGVSVPWLLGEDVGEKDGLKPDEQRLLELYRQLPEEEQQNMLRIVSLRLKELDELYAKYMGRRIKGDTE
;
A
#
# COMPACT_ATOMS: atom_id res chain seq x y z
N MET A 1 -3.20 -9.45 -34.86
CA MET A 1 -3.97 -9.39 -33.60
C MET A 1 -3.10 -8.71 -32.56
N THR A 2 -3.46 -7.51 -32.11
CA THR A 2 -2.68 -6.75 -31.13
C THR A 2 -2.78 -7.44 -29.77
N ALA A 3 -1.67 -7.92 -29.21
CA ALA A 3 -1.65 -8.48 -27.86
C ALA A 3 -2.20 -7.43 -26.89
N LYS A 4 -3.32 -7.72 -26.23
CA LYS A 4 -3.94 -6.78 -25.30
C LYS A 4 -3.02 -6.63 -24.08
N LYS A 5 -2.40 -5.47 -23.93
CA LYS A 5 -1.47 -5.15 -22.84
C LYS A 5 -2.18 -5.28 -21.49
N LEU A 6 -1.53 -5.94 -20.53
CA LEU A 6 -1.98 -6.01 -19.13
C LEU A 6 -1.97 -4.60 -18.52
N LEU A 7 -3.02 -4.26 -17.76
CA LEU A 7 -3.10 -2.97 -17.05
C LEU A 7 -2.10 -2.91 -15.90
N ASN A 8 -2.04 -3.99 -15.12
CA ASN A 8 -1.08 -4.16 -14.04
C ASN A 8 -0.47 -5.58 -14.10
N PRO A 9 0.74 -5.71 -14.69
CA PRO A 9 1.45 -7.00 -14.74
C PRO A 9 1.82 -7.54 -13.36
N ILE A 10 2.15 -6.66 -12.41
CA ILE A 10 2.57 -7.04 -11.06
C ILE A 10 1.40 -7.66 -10.30
N LEU A 11 0.20 -7.11 -10.40
CA LEU A 11 -1.00 -7.74 -9.83
C LEU A 11 -1.17 -9.18 -10.33
N VAL A 12 -0.97 -9.43 -11.63
CA VAL A 12 -1.07 -10.80 -12.19
C VAL A 12 0.03 -11.71 -11.63
N GLU A 13 1.24 -11.19 -11.48
CA GLU A 13 2.35 -11.91 -10.86
C GLU A 13 2.03 -12.27 -9.40
N ARG A 14 1.53 -11.31 -8.60
CA ARG A 14 1.14 -11.53 -7.19
C ARG A 14 0.00 -12.53 -7.06
N LEU A 15 -1.04 -12.42 -7.88
CA LEU A 15 -2.11 -13.42 -7.93
C LEU A 15 -1.58 -14.80 -8.32
N THR A 16 -0.63 -14.88 -9.26
CA THR A 16 0.01 -16.14 -9.63
C THR A 16 0.83 -16.70 -8.47
N GLU A 17 1.53 -15.86 -7.72
CA GLU A 17 2.25 -16.26 -6.53
C GLU A 17 1.33 -16.84 -5.45
N LEU A 18 0.17 -16.20 -5.21
CA LEU A 18 -0.85 -16.73 -4.31
C LEU A 18 -1.36 -18.11 -4.76
N THR A 19 -1.51 -18.34 -6.09
CA THR A 19 -1.90 -19.67 -6.59
C THR A 19 -0.84 -20.74 -6.35
N ARG A 20 0.45 -20.41 -6.44
CA ARG A 20 1.55 -21.34 -6.12
C ARG A 20 1.56 -21.69 -4.63
N ARG A 21 1.11 -20.77 -3.78
CA ARG A 21 0.97 -20.95 -2.32
C ARG A 21 -0.32 -21.66 -1.92
N GLY A 22 -1.11 -22.14 -2.88
CA GLY A 22 -2.28 -22.99 -2.64
C GLY A 22 -3.63 -22.27 -2.67
N MET A 23 -3.68 -20.94 -2.81
CA MET A 23 -4.96 -20.24 -3.00
C MET A 23 -5.43 -20.39 -4.45
N THR A 24 -6.37 -21.29 -4.71
CA THR A 24 -6.83 -21.53 -6.08
C THR A 24 -7.70 -20.38 -6.59
N LYS A 25 -7.89 -20.30 -7.92
CA LYS A 25 -8.83 -19.32 -8.52
C LYS A 25 -10.26 -19.53 -8.04
N SER A 26 -10.64 -20.75 -7.69
CA SER A 26 -11.95 -21.06 -7.10
C SER A 26 -12.05 -20.54 -5.67
N ASP A 27 -10.96 -20.60 -4.90
CA ASP A 27 -10.91 -20.00 -3.57
C ASP A 27 -11.01 -18.47 -3.67
N MET A 28 -10.26 -17.86 -4.59
CA MET A 28 -10.35 -16.42 -4.88
C MET A 28 -11.78 -15.99 -5.24
N ALA A 29 -12.48 -16.76 -6.07
CA ALA A 29 -13.87 -16.50 -6.43
C ALA A 29 -14.79 -16.60 -5.19
N ARG A 30 -14.59 -17.63 -4.37
CA ARG A 30 -15.36 -17.87 -3.14
C ARG A 30 -15.18 -16.74 -2.12
N VAL A 31 -13.94 -16.36 -1.81
CA VAL A 31 -13.65 -15.31 -0.82
C VAL A 31 -14.09 -13.93 -1.29
N ALA A 32 -13.97 -13.64 -2.59
CA ALA A 32 -14.41 -12.38 -3.16
C ALA A 32 -15.93 -12.32 -3.44
N GLY A 33 -16.66 -13.43 -3.28
CA GLY A 33 -18.11 -13.49 -3.53
C GLY A 33 -18.49 -13.30 -5.00
N ILE A 34 -17.63 -13.74 -5.93
CA ILE A 34 -17.82 -13.55 -7.38
C ILE A 34 -17.70 -14.86 -8.15
N THR A 35 -17.91 -14.79 -9.46
CA THR A 35 -17.77 -15.95 -10.35
C THR A 35 -16.30 -16.24 -10.72
N PRO A 36 -15.92 -17.52 -10.94
CA PRO A 36 -14.59 -17.88 -11.43
C PRO A 36 -14.20 -17.22 -12.77
N GLN A 37 -15.18 -16.86 -13.60
CA GLN A 37 -14.99 -16.13 -14.84
C GLN A 37 -14.43 -14.72 -14.58
N SER A 38 -14.94 -14.03 -13.54
CA SER A 38 -14.41 -12.73 -13.12
C SER A 38 -12.96 -12.83 -12.67
N VAL A 39 -12.62 -13.86 -11.90
CA VAL A 39 -11.23 -14.15 -11.47
C VAL A 39 -10.32 -14.36 -12.68
N ASN A 40 -10.75 -15.14 -13.68
CA ASN A 40 -9.98 -15.30 -14.92
C ASN A 40 -9.78 -13.97 -15.67
N GLY A 41 -10.72 -13.04 -15.54
CA GLY A 41 -10.60 -11.67 -16.02
C GLY A 41 -9.43 -10.92 -15.37
N TRP A 42 -9.18 -11.13 -14.07
CA TRP A 42 -8.06 -10.50 -13.35
C TRP A 42 -6.72 -10.90 -13.92
N PHE A 43 -6.49 -12.20 -14.15
CA PHE A 43 -5.24 -12.71 -14.73
C PHE A 43 -5.03 -12.28 -16.19
N LYS A 44 -6.11 -12.01 -16.93
CA LYS A 44 -6.03 -11.59 -18.34
C LYS A 44 -5.91 -10.08 -18.53
N LYS A 45 -6.45 -9.29 -17.60
CA LYS A 45 -6.51 -7.82 -17.70
C LYS A 45 -5.56 -7.13 -16.75
N GLY A 46 -5.17 -7.76 -15.65
CA GLY A 46 -4.43 -7.14 -14.55
C GLY A 46 -5.26 -6.08 -13.84
N ALA A 47 -6.53 -6.37 -13.53
CA ALA A 47 -7.41 -5.45 -12.82
C ALA A 47 -8.47 -6.21 -12.02
N MET A 48 -8.81 -5.71 -10.84
CA MET A 48 -9.86 -6.20 -9.94
C MET A 48 -10.50 -5.03 -9.18
N SER A 49 -11.66 -5.24 -8.55
CA SER A 49 -12.29 -4.18 -7.73
C SER A 49 -11.59 -4.06 -6.38
N LYS A 50 -11.84 -2.94 -5.68
CA LYS A 50 -11.34 -2.71 -4.32
C LYS A 50 -11.84 -3.78 -3.36
N GLU A 51 -13.12 -4.13 -3.44
CA GLU A 51 -13.77 -5.12 -2.57
C GLU A 51 -13.15 -6.51 -2.76
N SER A 52 -12.89 -6.90 -4.02
CA SER A 52 -12.20 -8.17 -4.29
C SER A 52 -10.75 -8.14 -3.82
N ALA A 53 -10.05 -7.01 -3.96
CA ALA A 53 -8.66 -6.89 -3.51
C ALA A 53 -8.56 -7.04 -1.99
N LEU A 54 -9.47 -6.39 -1.24
CA LEU A 54 -9.59 -6.53 0.20
C LEU A 54 -9.85 -7.99 0.61
N ALA A 55 -10.86 -8.63 0.01
CA ALA A 55 -11.23 -10.01 0.36
C ALA A 55 -10.12 -11.03 0.05
N VAL A 56 -9.45 -10.90 -1.10
CA VAL A 56 -8.35 -11.79 -1.47
C VAL A 56 -7.12 -11.54 -0.59
N ALA A 57 -6.77 -10.28 -0.33
CA ALA A 57 -5.61 -9.93 0.50
C ALA A 57 -5.77 -10.45 1.94
N ASP A 58 -6.95 -10.22 2.53
CA ASP A 58 -7.29 -10.71 3.87
C ASP A 58 -7.21 -12.25 3.96
N ALA A 59 -7.86 -12.94 3.02
CA ALA A 59 -7.83 -14.40 2.98
C ALA A 59 -6.43 -14.99 2.69
N ALA A 60 -5.57 -14.24 1.99
CA ALA A 60 -4.20 -14.66 1.68
C ALA A 60 -3.18 -14.27 2.76
N GLY A 61 -3.56 -13.43 3.73
CA GLY A 61 -2.65 -12.91 4.76
C GLY A 61 -1.59 -11.96 4.20
N VAL A 62 -1.95 -11.17 3.18
CA VAL A 62 -1.08 -10.16 2.55
C VAL A 62 -1.74 -8.78 2.60
N SER A 63 -0.96 -7.73 2.38
CA SER A 63 -1.44 -6.36 2.30
C SER A 63 -2.04 -6.08 0.91
N VAL A 64 -3.08 -5.25 0.88
CA VAL A 64 -3.69 -4.82 -0.40
C VAL A 64 -2.69 -4.09 -1.29
N PRO A 65 -1.85 -3.15 -0.79
CA PRO A 65 -0.88 -2.46 -1.64
C PRO A 65 0.12 -3.43 -2.29
N TRP A 66 0.61 -4.43 -1.54
CA TRP A 66 1.48 -5.47 -2.10
C TRP A 66 0.77 -6.29 -3.18
N LEU A 67 -0.48 -6.72 -2.93
CA LEU A 67 -1.27 -7.46 -3.91
C LEU A 67 -1.48 -6.66 -5.20
N LEU A 68 -1.73 -5.35 -5.06
CA LEU A 68 -1.91 -4.43 -6.18
C LEU A 68 -0.57 -3.99 -6.81
N GLY A 69 0.56 -4.50 -6.33
CA GLY A 69 1.86 -4.35 -6.95
C GLY A 69 2.66 -3.12 -6.53
N GLU A 70 2.34 -2.52 -5.39
CA GLU A 70 3.20 -1.52 -4.76
C GLU A 70 4.46 -2.19 -4.17
N ASP A 71 5.56 -1.43 -4.15
CA ASP A 71 6.83 -1.85 -3.57
C ASP A 71 6.82 -1.66 -2.05
N VAL A 72 6.13 -2.57 -1.36
CA VAL A 72 5.94 -2.57 0.08
C VAL A 72 6.05 -3.99 0.66
N GLY A 73 6.14 -4.08 1.99
CA GLY A 73 6.10 -5.33 2.73
C GLY A 73 4.84 -6.15 2.43
N GLU A 74 5.03 -7.45 2.21
CA GLU A 74 3.93 -8.35 1.83
C GLU A 74 2.82 -8.37 2.88
N LYS A 75 3.17 -8.37 4.18
CA LYS A 75 2.19 -8.58 5.26
C LYS A 75 1.64 -7.28 5.82
N ASP A 76 2.50 -6.30 6.02
CA ASP A 76 2.19 -5.05 6.72
C ASP A 76 1.91 -3.89 5.76
N GLY A 77 2.31 -4.00 4.49
CA GLY A 77 2.12 -2.94 3.50
C GLY A 77 3.02 -1.73 3.74
N LEU A 78 4.07 -1.88 4.55
CA LEU A 78 5.00 -0.81 4.87
C LEU A 78 6.07 -0.67 3.79
N LYS A 79 6.48 0.56 3.49
CA LYS A 79 7.63 0.79 2.63
C LYS A 79 8.93 0.35 3.32
N PRO A 80 10.00 0.09 2.55
CA PRO A 80 11.27 -0.35 3.12
C PRO A 80 11.84 0.58 4.20
N ASP A 81 11.69 1.90 4.04
CA ASP A 81 12.15 2.90 4.99
C ASP A 81 11.27 2.97 6.25
N GLU A 82 9.95 2.82 6.11
CA GLU A 82 9.01 2.71 7.22
C GLU A 82 9.27 1.45 8.06
N GLN A 83 9.53 0.32 7.40
CA GLN A 83 9.91 -0.92 8.07
C GLN A 83 11.22 -0.73 8.83
N ARG A 84 12.22 -0.10 8.21
CA ARG A 84 13.50 0.20 8.86
C ARG A 84 13.34 1.11 10.07
N LEU A 85 12.49 2.14 9.97
CA LEU A 85 12.19 3.03 11.08
C LEU A 85 11.57 2.27 12.25
N LEU A 86 10.60 1.41 11.99
CA LEU A 86 9.94 0.60 13.01
C LEU A 86 10.87 -0.42 13.66
N GLU A 87 11.77 -1.03 12.90
CA GLU A 87 12.81 -1.92 13.42
C GLU A 87 13.72 -1.20 14.43
N LEU A 88 14.16 0.01 14.10
CA LEU A 88 15.00 0.82 14.99
C LEU A 88 14.22 1.29 16.21
N TYR A 89 12.99 1.76 16.01
CA TYR A 89 12.11 2.24 17.07
C TYR A 89 11.83 1.15 18.12
N ARG A 90 11.54 -0.09 17.69
CA ARG A 90 11.25 -1.22 18.60
C ARG A 90 12.43 -1.67 19.45
N GLN A 91 13.65 -1.29 19.10
CA GLN A 91 14.85 -1.58 19.89
C GLN A 91 15.10 -0.56 21.01
N LEU A 92 14.39 0.57 21.00
CA LEU A 92 14.53 1.60 22.02
C LEU A 92 13.75 1.24 23.28
N PRO A 93 14.24 1.62 24.48
CA PRO A 93 13.42 1.65 25.70
C PRO A 93 12.15 2.48 25.52
N GLU A 94 11.09 2.19 26.29
CA GLU A 94 9.79 2.85 26.14
C GLU A 94 9.86 4.38 26.30
N GLU A 95 10.68 4.87 27.23
CA GLU A 95 10.92 6.31 27.40
C GLU A 95 11.54 6.93 26.14
N GLU A 96 12.52 6.25 25.53
CA GLU A 96 13.16 6.71 24.30
C GLU A 96 12.24 6.63 23.09
N GLN A 97 11.35 5.63 23.04
CA GLN A 97 10.30 5.57 22.04
C GLN A 97 9.38 6.81 22.11
N GLN A 98 8.94 7.20 23.31
CA GLN A 98 8.14 8.42 23.49
C GLN A 98 8.94 9.68 23.15
N ASN A 99 10.24 9.71 23.50
CA ASN A 99 11.13 10.81 23.15
C ASN A 99 11.25 10.97 21.64
N MET A 100 11.42 9.88 20.90
CA MET A 100 11.51 9.92 19.44
C MET A 100 10.21 10.43 18.80
N LEU A 101 9.05 9.97 19.27
CA LEU A 101 7.76 10.47 18.79
C LEU A 101 7.59 11.97 19.06
N ARG A 102 8.07 12.47 20.21
CA ARG A 102 8.06 13.89 20.54
C ARG A 102 8.94 14.71 19.60
N ILE A 103 10.16 14.24 19.32
CA ILE A 103 11.11 14.91 18.42
C ILE A 103 10.52 15.01 17.01
N VAL A 104 9.96 13.91 16.48
CA VAL A 104 9.31 13.91 15.16
C VAL A 104 8.13 14.89 15.13
N SER A 105 7.31 14.92 16.19
CA SER A 105 6.17 15.83 16.30
C SER A 105 6.60 17.31 16.33
N LEU A 106 7.65 17.64 17.09
CA LEU A 106 8.20 18.99 17.13
C LEU A 106 8.71 19.42 15.75
N ARG A 107 9.40 18.52 15.04
CA ARG A 107 9.91 18.82 13.70
C ARG A 107 8.80 19.08 12.69
N LEU A 108 7.70 18.33 12.76
CA LEU A 108 6.53 18.57 11.90
C LEU A 108 5.92 19.96 12.17
N LYS A 109 5.75 20.33 13.44
CA LYS A 109 5.24 21.65 13.83
C LYS A 109 6.13 22.80 13.31
N GLU A 110 7.45 22.67 13.44
CA GLU A 110 8.40 23.67 12.91
C GLU A 110 8.26 23.85 11.40
N LEU A 111 8.06 22.76 10.66
CA LEU A 111 7.86 22.80 9.22
C LEU A 111 6.51 23.45 8.86
N ASP A 112 5.44 23.12 9.58
CA ASP A 112 4.13 23.73 9.36
C ASP A 112 4.16 25.25 9.58
N GLU A 113 4.82 25.71 10.64
CA GLU A 113 5.03 27.15 10.91
C GLU A 113 5.85 27.82 9.81
N LEU A 114 6.89 27.15 9.31
CA LEU A 114 7.71 27.63 8.21
C LEU A 114 6.89 27.78 6.92
N TYR A 115 6.12 26.76 6.54
CA TYR A 115 5.26 26.79 5.35
C TYR A 115 4.17 27.85 5.46
N ALA A 116 3.52 28.01 6.62
CA ALA A 116 2.53 29.05 6.84
C ALA A 116 3.12 30.46 6.61
N LYS A 117 4.35 30.70 7.10
CA LYS A 117 5.06 31.96 6.89
C LYS A 117 5.41 32.20 5.41
N TYR A 118 5.83 31.18 4.67
CA TYR A 118 6.16 31.31 3.25
C TYR A 118 4.93 31.44 2.35
N MET A 119 3.88 30.65 2.59
CA MET A 119 2.62 30.71 1.83
C MET A 119 1.84 32.00 2.11
N GLY A 120 1.82 32.46 3.37
CA GLY A 120 1.19 33.73 3.74
C GLY A 120 1.84 34.96 3.10
N ARG A 121 3.16 34.92 2.82
CA ARG A 121 3.86 35.98 2.08
C ARG A 121 3.50 36.00 0.60
N ARG A 122 3.27 34.83 -0.01
CA ARG A 122 2.94 34.71 -1.44
C ARG A 122 1.53 35.23 -1.75
N ILE A 123 0.56 34.93 -0.87
CA ILE A 123 -0.81 35.48 -0.98
C ILE A 123 -0.83 37.00 -0.84
N LYS A 124 0.02 37.58 0.02
CA LYS A 124 0.13 39.04 0.17
C LYS A 124 0.86 39.73 -1.01
N GLY A 125 1.79 39.04 -1.64
CA GLY A 125 2.61 39.58 -2.75
C GLY A 125 1.91 39.58 -4.13
N ASP A 126 0.84 38.81 -4.31
CA ASP A 126 0.04 38.82 -5.55
C ASP A 126 -1.12 39.84 -5.52
N THR A 127 -1.23 40.63 -4.44
CA THR A 127 -2.26 41.67 -4.23
C THR A 127 -1.72 43.11 -4.25
N GLU A 128 -0.46 43.32 -4.63
CA GLU A 128 0.13 44.64 -4.88
C GLU A 128 0.50 44.81 -6.36
#